data_AF-A0A7V9C4R7-F1
#
_entry.id   AF-A0A7V9C4R7-F1
#
_cell.length_a   1.000
_cell.length_b   1.000
_cell.length_c   1.000
_cell.angle_alpha   90.00
_cell.angle_beta   90.00
_cell.angle_gamma   90.00
#
_symmetry.space_group_name_H-M   'P 1'
#
loop_
_entity.id
_entity.type
_entity.pdbx_description
1 polymer ?
#
loop_
_entity_poly.entity_id
_entity_poly.type
_entity_poly.pdbx_seq_one_letter_code
_entity_poly.pdbx_strand_id
1 'polypeptide(L)' 'MAKQVITVDGQDEVVREDTAKSFRGVHWAFLSLGAFILILAVLFFGGFLKLASDGNLDRSPAEIERDTGR' A
#
# COMPACT_ATOMS: atom_id res chain seq x y z
N MET A 1 -21.49 29.56 12.58
CA MET A 1 -20.96 28.22 12.93
C MET A 1 -21.82 27.18 12.24
N ALA A 2 -21.38 26.64 11.10
CA ALA A 2 -22.13 25.60 10.38
C ALA A 2 -21.90 24.25 11.05
N LYS A 3 -22.99 23.49 11.23
CA LYS A 3 -22.96 22.10 11.70
C LYS A 3 -23.07 21.19 10.48
N GLN A 4 -22.32 20.10 10.47
CA GLN A 4 -22.38 19.08 9.42
C GLN A 4 -22.69 17.73 10.05
N VAL A 5 -23.42 16.91 9.30
CA VAL A 5 -23.74 15.54 9.70
C VAL A 5 -22.61 14.63 9.22
N ILE A 6 -22.10 13.80 10.13
CA ILE A 6 -21.23 12.67 9.80
C ILE A 6 -21.90 11.39 10.27
N THR A 7 -21.70 10.29 9.55
CA THR A 7 -22.17 8.97 9.98
C THR A 7 -21.02 8.24 10.66
N VAL A 8 -21.20 7.84 11.91
CA VAL A 8 -20.24 7.06 12.71
C VAL A 8 -20.99 5.85 13.24
N ASP A 9 -20.47 4.64 12.97
CA ASP A 9 -21.07 3.38 13.43
C ASP A 9 -22.57 3.22 13.10
N GLY A 10 -22.99 3.77 11.95
CA GLY A 10 -24.37 3.73 11.48
C GLY A 10 -25.31 4.76 12.13
N GLN A 11 -24.79 5.64 12.99
CA GLN A 11 -25.52 6.75 13.59
C GLN A 11 -25.10 8.08 12.96
N ASP A 12 -26.07 8.95 12.73
CA ASP A 12 -25.83 10.30 12.23
C ASP A 12 -25.57 11.26 13.38
N GLU A 13 -24.34 11.76 13.48
CA GLU A 13 -23.93 12.74 14.48
C GLU A 13 -23.78 14.13 13.88
N VAL A 14 -24.34 15.12 14.58
CA VAL A 14 -24.25 16.53 14.19
C VAL A 14 -23.01 17.14 14.85
N VAL A 15 -21.94 17.26 14.08
CA VAL A 15 -20.65 17.78 14.57
C VAL A 15 -20.37 19.18 14.02
N ARG A 16 -19.37 19.85 14.60
CA ARG A 16 -18.82 21.08 14.04
C ARG A 16 -18.15 20.78 12.69
N GLU A 17 -18.19 21.77 11.79
CA GLU A 17 -17.54 21.69 10.48
C GLU A 17 -16.05 21.28 10.56
N ASP A 18 -15.30 21.81 11.53
CA ASP A 18 -13.89 21.46 11.73
C ASP A 18 -13.69 19.95 11.98
N THR A 19 -14.58 19.35 12.77
CA THR A 19 -14.60 17.92 13.09
C THR A 19 -15.04 17.09 11.89
N ALA A 20 -16.03 17.56 11.12
CA ALA A 20 -16.45 16.87 9.90
C ALA A 20 -15.33 16.84 8.85
N LYS A 21 -14.57 17.93 8.73
CA LYS A 21 -13.43 18.02 7.80
C LYS A 21 -12.27 17.11 8.23
N SER A 22 -11.93 17.09 9.53
CA SER A 22 -10.89 16.18 10.02
C SER A 22 -11.29 14.72 9.85
N PHE A 23 -12.55 14.38 10.12
CA PHE A 23 -13.09 13.02 9.92
C PHE A 23 -12.93 12.54 8.48
N ARG A 24 -13.28 13.37 7.48
CA ARG A 24 -13.05 13.06 6.06
C ARG A 24 -11.56 12.94 5.75
N GLY A 25 -10.73 13.83 6.29
CA GLY A 25 -9.28 13.79 6.09
C GLY A 25 -8.65 12.48 6.57
N VAL A 26 -9.09 11.96 7.71
CA VAL A 26 -8.65 10.67 8.25
C VAL A 26 -9.04 9.52 7.32
N HIS A 27 -10.26 9.52 6.77
CA HIS A 27 -10.69 8.51 5.80
C HIS A 27 -9.82 8.52 4.55
N TRP A 28 -9.52 9.70 4.00
CA TRP A 28 -8.62 9.83 2.85
C TRP A 28 -7.20 9.36 3.16
N ALA A 29 -6.70 9.62 4.38
CA ALA A 29 -5.39 9.14 4.81
C ALA A 29 -5.33 7.61 4.91
N PHE A 30 -6.37 6.97 5.45
CA PHE A 30 -6.45 5.51 5.47
C PHE A 30 -6.57 4.91 4.07
N LEU A 31 -7.36 5.54 3.20
CA LEU A 31 -7.51 5.10 1.82
C LEU A 31 -6.18 5.21 1.04
N SER A 32 -5.44 6.30 1.21
CA SER A 32 -4.14 6.48 0.57
C SER A 32 -3.08 5.52 1.11
N LEU A 33 -3.07 5.27 2.42
CA LEU A 33 -2.19 4.28 3.05
C LEU A 33 -2.50 2.86 2.54
N GLY A 34 -3.77 2.48 2.45
CA GLY A 34 -4.18 1.19 1.91
C GLY A 34 -3.76 1.02 0.45
N ALA A 35 -3.97 2.04 -0.38
CA ALA A 35 -3.54 2.03 -1.78
C ALA A 35 -2.03 1.88 -1.92
N PHE A 36 -1.25 2.59 -1.08
CA PHE A 36 0.20 2.48 -1.07
C PHE A 36 0.68 1.06 -0.74
N ILE A 37 0.10 0.44 0.31
CA ILE A 37 0.44 -0.94 0.69
C ILE A 37 0.12 -1.92 -0.44
N LEU A 38 -1.04 -1.77 -1.11
CA LEU A 38 -1.40 -2.61 -2.25
C LEU A 38 -0.42 -2.46 -3.42
N ILE A 39 0.00 -1.25 -3.75
CA ILE A 39 1.00 -1.02 -4.81
C ILE A 39 2.32 -1.69 -4.44
N LEU A 40 2.80 -1.53 -3.21
CA LEU A 40 4.02 -2.19 -2.75
C LEU A 40 3.92 -3.72 -2.83
N ALA A 41 2.77 -4.29 -2.43
CA ALA A 41 2.54 -5.73 -2.55
C ALA A 41 2.61 -6.18 -4.01
N VAL A 42 1.94 -5.47 -4.93
CA VAL A 42 1.97 -5.79 -6.37
C VAL A 42 3.39 -5.70 -6.92
N LEU A 43 4.16 -4.67 -6.57
CA LEU A 43 5.55 -4.55 -7.02
C LEU A 43 6.44 -5.66 -6.45
N PHE A 44 6.30 -5.97 -5.17
CA PHE A 44 7.05 -7.04 -4.51
C PHE A 44 6.75 -8.40 -5.13
N PHE A 45 5.48 -8.78 -5.19
CA PHE A 45 5.07 -10.07 -5.76
C PHE A 45 5.28 -10.13 -7.27
N GLY A 46 5.05 -9.03 -8.00
CA GLY A 46 5.31 -8.97 -9.43
C GLY A 46 6.80 -9.12 -9.77
N GLY A 47 7.68 -8.44 -9.02
CA GLY A 47 9.13 -8.60 -9.15
C GLY A 47 9.61 -10.00 -8.76
N PHE A 48 9.09 -10.54 -7.66
CA PHE A 48 9.39 -11.89 -7.20
C PHE A 48 8.96 -12.95 -8.22
N LEU A 49 7.73 -12.86 -8.72
CA LEU A 49 7.21 -13.80 -9.72
C LEU A 49 7.99 -13.72 -11.03
N LYS A 50 8.38 -12.51 -11.47
CA LYS A 50 9.23 -12.32 -12.64
C LYS A 50 10.60 -12.97 -12.45
N LEU A 51 11.25 -12.74 -11.31
CA LEU A 51 12.53 -13.36 -11.00
C LEU A 51 12.42 -14.88 -10.94
N ALA A 52 11.34 -15.41 -10.39
CA ALA A 52 11.07 -16.84 -10.31
C ALA A 52 10.77 -17.46 -11.69
N SER A 53 10.10 -16.73 -12.59
CA SER A 53 9.77 -17.22 -13.93
C SER A 53 10.93 -17.14 -14.92
N ASP A 54 11.90 -16.23 -14.71
CA ASP A 54 13.04 -16.02 -15.62
C ASP A 54 14.14 -17.09 -15.48
N GLY A 55 13.95 -18.15 -14.69
CA GLY A 55 14.84 -19.32 -14.62
C GLY A 55 16.23 -19.07 -14.02
N ASN A 56 16.53 -17.85 -13.56
CA ASN A 56 17.82 -17.49 -12.97
C ASN A 56 18.00 -18.00 -11.52
N LEU A 57 17.03 -18.75 -10.99
CA LEU A 57 17.12 -19.40 -9.68
C LEU A 57 17.90 -20.73 -9.74
N ASP A 58 18.19 -21.24 -10.93
CA ASP A 58 18.98 -22.47 -11.13
C ASP A 58 20.50 -22.22 -11.07
N ARG A 59 20.95 -20.96 -11.09
CA ARG A 59 22.38 -20.64 -10.92
C ARG A 59 22.79 -20.82 -9.47
N SER A 60 23.58 -21.87 -9.21
CA SER A 60 24.20 -22.03 -7.91
C SER A 60 25.17 -20.86 -7.64
N PRO A 61 25.36 -20.44 -6.37
CA PRO A 61 26.32 -19.37 -6.04
C PRO A 61 27.73 -19.61 -6.62
N ALA A 62 28.12 -20.88 -6.80
CA ALA A 62 29.40 -21.29 -7.37
C ALA A 62 29.54 -20.99 -8.88
N GLU A 63 28.45 -20.83 -9.63
CA GLU A 63 28.49 -20.46 -11.05
C GLU A 63 28.64 -18.96 -11.26
N ILE A 64 28.11 -18.14 -10.35
CA ILE A 64 28.21 -16.67 -10.40
C ILE A 64 29.63 -16.21 -10.09
N GLU A 65 30.33 -16.89 -9.18
CA GLU A 65 31.73 -16.61 -8.85
C GLU A 65 32.70 -16.91 -10.01
N ARG A 66 32.39 -17.92 -10.83
CA ARG A 66 33.19 -18.28 -12.02
C ARG A 66 33.03 -17.31 -13.19
N ASP A 67 31.87 -16.65 -13.30
CA ASP A 67 31.58 -15.69 -14.38
C ASP A 67 32.11 -14.28 -14.06
N THR A 68 32.20 -13.94 -12.77
CA THR A 68 32.70 -12.63 -12.30
C THR A 68 34.23 -12.60 -12.13
N GLY A 69 34.88 -13.77 -12.10
CA GLY A 69 36.32 -13.93 -11.90
C GLY A 69 37.17 -14.05 -13.18
N ARG A 70 36.67 -13.56 -14.32
CA ARG A 70 37.41 -13.53 -15.60
C ARG A 70 37.77 -12.13 -16.04
#